data_AF-A0AAC9II62-F1
#
_entry.id   AF-A0AAC9II62-F1
#
_cell.length_a   1.000
_cell.length_b   1.000
_cell.length_c   1.000
_cell.angle_alpha   90.00
_cell.angle_beta   90.00
_cell.angle_gamma   90.00
#
_symmetry.space_group_name_H-M   'P 1'
#
loop_
_entity.id
_entity.type
_entity.pdbx_description
1 polymer ?
#
loop_
_entity_poly.entity_id
_entity_poly.type
_entity_poly.pdbx_seq_one_letter_code
_entity_poly.pdbx_strand_id
1 'polypeptide(L)'
;MTWFLNEKIQKQIPDFNINHLKQINEFHYFKEYNEHYDLINCIVIHIPYDSPNLQADIHLKFTNVSSVQIKDLELTNDSYLFLNIQLLDRGWEYLNYFVEDYEEQYFSFYCQTVQVIQVVSNESG
;
A
#
# COMPACT_ATOMS: atom_id res chain seq x y z
N MET A 1 1.93 -9.62 -9.12
CA MET A 1 2.55 -8.30 -9.44
C MET A 1 3.32 -7.87 -8.22
N THR A 2 4.60 -7.55 -8.35
CA THR A 2 5.46 -7.10 -7.24
C THR A 2 5.52 -5.58 -7.24
N TRP A 3 4.62 -4.94 -6.49
CA TRP A 3 4.45 -3.48 -6.46
C TRP A 3 5.76 -2.72 -6.19
N PHE A 4 6.69 -3.34 -5.46
CA PHE A 4 8.02 -2.81 -5.15
C PHE A 4 8.99 -2.69 -6.35
N LEU A 5 8.70 -3.37 -7.46
CA LEU A 5 9.45 -3.20 -8.72
C LEU A 5 8.94 -2.03 -9.56
N ASN A 6 8.03 -1.20 -9.03
CA ASN A 6 7.49 -0.06 -9.75
C ASN A 6 8.59 0.97 -10.08
N GLU A 7 8.59 1.49 -11.31
CA GLU A 7 9.60 2.44 -11.78
C GLU A 7 9.72 3.72 -10.93
N LYS A 8 8.64 4.18 -10.29
CA LYS A 8 8.69 5.36 -9.40
C LYS A 8 9.51 5.08 -8.14
N ILE A 9 9.37 3.87 -7.58
CA ILE A 9 10.16 3.41 -6.44
C ILE A 9 11.61 3.27 -6.88
N GLN A 10 11.87 2.56 -7.96
CA GLN A 10 13.25 2.32 -8.44
C GLN A 10 13.99 3.59 -8.84
N LYS A 11 13.28 4.63 -9.35
CA LYS A 11 13.89 5.93 -9.67
C LYS A 11 14.31 6.72 -8.43
N GLN A 12 13.56 6.61 -7.33
CA GLN A 12 13.83 7.37 -6.09
C GLN A 12 14.63 6.57 -5.06
N ILE A 13 14.54 5.25 -5.12
CA ILE A 13 15.16 4.28 -4.22
C ILE A 13 15.81 3.18 -5.10
N PRO A 14 16.99 3.44 -5.71
CA PRO A 14 17.62 2.51 -6.65
C PRO A 14 17.93 1.13 -6.07
N ASP A 15 18.27 1.07 -4.78
CA ASP A 15 18.57 -0.17 -4.04
C ASP A 15 17.42 -0.56 -3.11
N PHE A 16 16.17 -0.41 -3.56
CA PHE A 16 14.98 -0.68 -2.76
C PHE A 16 15.02 -2.09 -2.16
N ASN A 17 14.86 -2.17 -0.83
CA ASN A 17 14.73 -3.42 -0.10
C ASN A 17 13.43 -3.45 0.70
N ILE A 18 12.54 -4.41 0.42
CA ILE A 18 11.25 -4.53 1.08
C ILE A 18 11.36 -4.66 2.61
N ASN A 19 12.48 -5.20 3.12
CA ASN A 19 12.74 -5.35 4.54
C ASN A 19 12.98 -4.01 5.27
N HIS A 20 13.05 -2.89 4.54
CA HIS A 20 13.21 -1.55 5.09
C HIS A 20 11.88 -0.79 5.18
N LEU A 21 10.78 -1.41 4.76
CA LEU A 21 9.44 -0.90 5.00
C LEU A 21 9.09 -1.02 6.48
N LYS A 22 8.49 0.05 7.01
CA LYS A 22 7.99 0.12 8.37
C LYS A 22 6.47 -0.01 8.38
N GLN A 23 5.94 -0.26 9.58
CA GLN A 23 4.51 -0.35 9.83
C GLN A 23 3.71 0.82 9.21
N ILE A 24 2.51 0.51 8.75
CA ILE A 24 1.54 1.51 8.29
C ILE A 24 0.94 2.21 9.51
N ASN A 25 1.25 3.49 9.65
CA ASN A 25 0.72 4.33 10.73
C ASN A 25 -0.54 5.09 10.33
N GLU A 26 -0.80 5.21 9.03
CA GLU A 26 -1.93 5.97 8.49
C GLU A 26 -2.45 5.34 7.21
N PHE A 27 -3.77 5.27 7.09
CA PHE A 27 -4.45 5.07 5.82
C PHE A 27 -5.65 6.02 5.74
N HIS A 28 -5.98 6.43 4.53
CA HIS A 28 -7.10 7.31 4.25
C HIS A 28 -8.10 6.61 3.34
N TYR A 29 -9.29 6.32 3.88
CA TYR A 29 -10.43 5.84 3.10
C TYR A 29 -11.30 7.01 2.64
N PHE A 30 -11.60 7.05 1.34
CA PHE A 30 -12.46 8.07 0.76
C PHE A 30 -13.19 7.56 -0.48
N LYS A 31 -14.12 8.37 -1.00
CA LYS A 31 -14.76 8.13 -2.30
C LYS A 31 -14.34 9.19 -3.30
N GLU A 32 -14.17 8.80 -4.55
CA GLU A 32 -13.89 9.71 -5.66
C GLU A 32 -14.60 9.24 -6.93
N TYR A 33 -14.68 10.11 -7.93
CA TYR A 33 -15.17 9.73 -9.25
C TYR A 33 -14.05 9.15 -10.11
N ASN A 34 -14.30 8.01 -10.74
CA ASN A 34 -13.40 7.44 -11.74
C ASN A 34 -13.52 8.18 -13.10
N GLU A 35 -12.78 7.73 -14.11
CA GLU A 35 -12.82 8.29 -15.47
C GLU A 35 -14.18 8.15 -16.19
N HIS A 36 -15.07 7.31 -15.67
CA HIS A 36 -16.42 7.08 -16.15
C HIS A 36 -17.50 7.80 -15.30
N TYR A 37 -17.09 8.64 -14.36
CA TYR A 37 -17.97 9.32 -13.40
C TYR A 37 -18.74 8.40 -12.44
N ASP A 38 -18.26 7.17 -12.23
CA ASP A 38 -18.76 6.32 -11.16
C ASP A 38 -18.10 6.70 -9.84
N LEU A 39 -18.89 6.76 -8.77
CA LEU A 39 -18.39 6.99 -7.42
C LEU A 39 -17.81 5.68 -6.87
N ILE A 40 -16.49 5.64 -6.69
CA ILE A 40 -15.75 4.44 -6.28
C ILE A 40 -15.14 4.60 -4.89
N ASN A 41 -14.91 3.48 -4.20
CA ASN A 41 -14.22 3.45 -2.91
C ASN A 41 -12.71 3.37 -3.12
N CYS A 42 -11.96 4.22 -2.42
CA CYS A 42 -10.51 4.29 -2.50
C CYS A 42 -9.88 4.24 -1.12
N ILE A 43 -8.69 3.64 -1.06
CA ILE A 43 -7.79 3.72 0.09
C ILE A 43 -6.45 4.25 -0.40
N VAL A 44 -5.88 5.22 0.32
CA VAL A 44 -4.47 5.57 0.21
C VAL A 44 -3.77 5.09 1.47
N ILE A 45 -2.68 4.35 1.29
CA ILE A 45 -1.80 3.89 2.36
C ILE A 45 -0.48 4.63 2.25
N HIS A 46 0.01 5.09 3.40
CA HIS A 46 1.34 5.65 3.55
C HIS A 46 2.26 4.63 4.23
N ILE A 47 3.36 4.27 3.54
CA ILE A 47 4.34 3.29 4.02
C ILE A 47 5.68 3.98 4.17
N PRO A 48 6.19 4.15 5.41
CA PRO A 48 7.53 4.66 5.63
C PRO A 48 8.57 3.64 5.18
N TYR A 49 9.65 4.14 4.58
CA TYR A 49 10.83 3.40 4.18
C TYR A 49 12.04 3.99 4.89
N ASP A 50 12.74 3.18 5.67
CA ASP A 50 13.89 3.62 6.47
C ASP A 50 15.06 2.67 6.28
N SER A 51 16.02 3.13 5.47
CA SER A 51 17.28 2.46 5.19
C SER A 51 18.45 3.28 5.72
N PRO A 52 19.63 2.69 5.94
CA PRO A 52 20.80 3.42 6.42
C PRO A 52 21.22 4.64 5.58
N ASN A 53 20.85 4.65 4.29
CA ASN A 53 21.29 5.66 3.33
C ASN A 53 20.16 6.59 2.87
N LEU A 54 18.91 6.26 3.17
CA LEU A 54 17.74 6.97 2.64
C LEU A 54 16.52 6.70 3.50
N GLN A 55 15.83 7.78 3.86
CA GLN A 55 14.48 7.76 4.39
C GLN A 55 13.53 8.26 3.31
N ALA A 56 12.40 7.58 3.16
CA ALA A 56 11.40 7.95 2.16
C ALA A 56 10.01 7.52 2.59
N ASP A 57 9.02 8.10 1.93
CA ASP A 57 7.62 7.88 2.17
C ASP A 57 6.96 7.40 0.87
N ILE A 58 6.37 6.19 0.89
CA ILE A 58 5.77 5.55 -0.28
C ILE A 58 4.26 5.58 -0.14
N HIS A 59 3.58 6.15 -1.14
CA HIS A 59 2.13 6.27 -1.17
C HIS A 59 1.53 5.32 -2.20
N LEU A 60 0.69 4.41 -1.72
CA LEU A 60 -0.06 3.48 -2.55
C LEU A 60 -1.53 3.89 -2.57
N LYS A 61 -2.13 3.90 -3.77
CA LYS A 61 -3.57 4.09 -3.96
C LYS A 61 -4.20 2.81 -4.46
N PHE A 62 -5.29 2.43 -3.81
CA PHE A 62 -6.13 1.30 -4.14
C PHE A 62 -7.51 1.80 -4.57
N THR A 63 -8.03 1.28 -5.68
CA THR A 63 -9.33 1.70 -6.24
C THR A 63 -10.30 0.53 -6.36
N ASN A 64 -11.60 0.86 -6.32
CA ASN A 64 -12.70 -0.11 -6.21
C ASN A 64 -12.51 -1.05 -5.02
N VAL A 65 -12.23 -0.44 -3.87
CA VAL A 65 -12.01 -1.15 -2.61
C VAL A 65 -13.31 -1.76 -2.09
N SER A 66 -13.23 -3.00 -1.62
CA SER A 66 -14.34 -3.75 -1.02
C SER A 66 -13.90 -4.55 0.20
N SER A 67 -14.87 -4.86 1.07
CA SER A 67 -14.72 -5.68 2.29
C SER A 67 -13.52 -5.31 3.15
N VAL A 68 -13.38 -4.03 3.49
CA VAL A 68 -12.35 -3.54 4.40
C VAL A 68 -12.58 -4.13 5.79
N GLN A 69 -11.56 -4.81 6.30
CA GLN A 69 -11.50 -5.32 7.66
C GLN A 69 -10.35 -4.65 8.40
N ILE A 70 -10.63 -4.20 9.62
CA ILE A 70 -9.65 -3.64 10.55
C ILE A 70 -9.83 -4.37 11.88
N LYS A 71 -8.74 -4.83 12.48
CA LYS A 71 -8.68 -5.55 13.75
C LYS A 71 -7.56 -5.00 14.60
N ASP A 72 -7.76 -5.05 15.91
CA ASP A 72 -6.70 -4.91 16.92
C ASP A 72 -5.69 -3.78 16.62
N LEU A 73 -6.17 -2.54 16.60
CA LEU A 73 -5.39 -1.31 16.31
C LEU A 73 -4.29 -0.98 17.35
N GLU A 74 -3.85 -1.95 18.14
CA GLU A 74 -2.75 -1.79 19.08
C GLU A 74 -1.43 -1.77 18.29
N LEU A 75 -0.84 -0.57 18.17
CA LEU A 75 0.46 -0.39 17.51
C LEU A 75 1.58 -0.93 18.39
N THR A 76 2.36 -1.87 17.86
CA THR A 76 3.60 -2.36 18.47
C THR A 76 4.77 -1.54 17.94
N ASN A 77 5.63 -1.01 18.82
CA ASN A 77 6.64 0.01 18.48
C ASN A 77 7.75 -0.44 17.52
N ASP A 78 7.86 -1.73 17.18
CA ASP A 78 9.05 -2.32 16.53
C ASP A 78 8.74 -3.15 15.27
N SER A 79 7.57 -2.98 14.67
CA SER A 79 7.09 -3.94 13.67
C SER A 79 7.53 -3.59 12.25
N TYR A 80 8.21 -4.55 11.63
CA TYR A 80 8.40 -4.58 10.18
C TYR A 80 7.06 -4.80 9.50
N LEU A 81 6.83 -4.15 8.36
CA LEU A 81 5.61 -4.37 7.58
C LEU A 81 5.86 -5.42 6.50
N PHE A 82 5.04 -6.47 6.48
CA PHE A 82 4.89 -7.31 5.29
C PHE A 82 3.52 -7.07 4.64
N LEU A 83 3.45 -6.02 3.81
CA LEU A 83 2.26 -5.76 3.00
C LEU A 83 2.19 -6.76 1.84
N ASN A 84 1.28 -7.73 1.96
CA ASN A 84 1.02 -8.70 0.91
C ASN A 84 -0.05 -8.14 -0.04
N ILE A 85 0.23 -8.17 -1.35
CA ILE A 85 -0.69 -7.79 -2.42
C ILE A 85 -0.81 -8.96 -3.38
N GLN A 86 -1.76 -9.84 -3.10
CA GLN A 86 -1.96 -11.08 -3.83
C GLN A 86 -2.88 -10.85 -5.03
N LEU A 87 -2.44 -11.26 -6.23
CA LEU A 87 -3.32 -11.34 -7.41
C LEU A 87 -4.34 -12.47 -7.22
N LEU A 88 -5.61 -12.18 -7.44
CA LEU A 88 -6.69 -13.15 -7.39
C LEU A 88 -6.87 -13.82 -8.76
N ASP A 89 -6.93 -15.14 -8.77
CA ASP A 89 -7.25 -15.93 -9.95
C ASP A 89 -8.76 -16.21 -9.98
N ARG A 90 -9.58 -15.21 -10.38
CA ARG A 90 -11.05 -15.36 -10.45
C ARG A 90 -11.67 -14.56 -11.61
N GLY A 91 -12.66 -15.16 -12.26
CA GLY A 91 -13.24 -14.67 -13.51
C GLY A 91 -14.55 -13.87 -13.43
N TRP A 92 -15.06 -13.51 -12.24
CA TRP A 92 -16.45 -13.02 -12.10
C TRP A 92 -16.65 -11.69 -11.33
N GLU A 93 -15.67 -11.22 -10.57
CA GLU A 93 -15.74 -9.90 -9.91
C GLU A 93 -14.58 -9.04 -10.39
N TYR A 94 -14.80 -7.73 -10.59
CA TYR A 94 -13.75 -6.76 -10.98
C TYR A 94 -12.70 -6.53 -9.87
N LEU A 95 -12.53 -7.48 -8.95
CA LEU A 95 -11.54 -7.47 -7.88
C LEU A 95 -10.34 -8.28 -8.34
N ASN A 96 -9.19 -7.63 -8.44
CA ASN A 96 -7.97 -8.25 -8.94
C ASN A 96 -7.00 -8.59 -7.80
N TYR A 97 -7.12 -7.93 -6.65
CA TYR A 97 -6.15 -8.06 -5.58
C TYR A 97 -6.81 -8.26 -4.22
N PHE A 98 -6.16 -9.07 -3.40
CA PHE A 98 -6.34 -9.09 -1.96
C PHE A 98 -5.11 -8.46 -1.32
N VAL A 99 -5.35 -7.48 -0.44
CA VAL A 99 -4.32 -6.72 0.26
C VAL A 99 -4.47 -7.00 1.75
N GLU A 100 -3.38 -7.36 2.40
CA GLU A 100 -3.35 -7.59 3.84
C GLU A 100 -2.00 -7.17 4.43
N ASP A 101 -2.05 -6.75 5.69
CA ASP A 101 -0.88 -6.83 6.54
C ASP A 101 -0.69 -8.30 6.96
N TYR A 102 0.31 -8.98 6.40
CA TYR A 102 0.48 -10.42 6.58
C TYR A 102 1.03 -10.78 7.97
N GLU A 103 1.90 -9.94 8.54
CA GLU A 103 2.54 -10.21 9.83
C GLU A 103 1.51 -10.10 10.95
N GLU A 104 0.85 -8.95 11.04
CA GLU A 104 0.02 -8.61 12.20
C GLU A 104 -1.48 -8.74 11.92
N GLN A 105 -1.88 -8.88 10.66
CA GLN A 105 -3.29 -9.04 10.24
C GLN A 105 -4.22 -7.93 10.73
N TYR A 106 -3.68 -6.73 11.00
CA TYR A 106 -4.43 -5.57 11.45
C TYR A 106 -5.45 -5.09 10.44
N PHE A 107 -5.15 -5.22 9.15
CA PHE A 107 -6.12 -4.88 8.12
C PHE A 107 -6.03 -5.80 6.91
N SER A 108 -7.17 -5.93 6.24
CA SER A 108 -7.25 -6.54 4.91
C SER A 108 -8.39 -5.95 4.10
N PHE A 109 -8.28 -6.01 2.78
CA PHE A 109 -9.33 -5.60 1.85
C PHE A 109 -9.10 -6.18 0.45
N TYR A 110 -10.15 -6.13 -0.37
CA TYR A 110 -10.05 -6.42 -1.79
C TYR A 110 -10.01 -5.12 -2.59
N CYS A 111 -9.34 -5.11 -3.75
CA CYS A 111 -9.39 -3.99 -4.69
C CYS A 111 -9.25 -4.42 -6.15
N GLN A 112 -9.61 -3.52 -7.07
CA GLN A 112 -9.40 -3.74 -8.51
C GLN A 112 -8.01 -3.32 -8.95
N THR A 113 -7.48 -2.20 -8.43
CA THR A 113 -6.17 -1.70 -8.83
C THR A 113 -5.33 -1.29 -7.64
N VAL A 114 -4.02 -1.32 -7.85
CA VAL A 114 -2.99 -0.78 -6.96
C VAL A 114 -2.07 0.11 -7.79
N GLN A 115 -1.75 1.30 -7.28
CA GLN A 115 -0.87 2.25 -7.95
C GLN A 115 0.10 2.90 -6.95
N VAL A 116 1.37 2.99 -7.32
CA VAL A 116 2.31 3.89 -6.64
C VAL A 116 2.00 5.32 -7.10
N ILE A 117 1.40 6.12 -6.24
CA ILE A 117 1.03 7.49 -6.59
C ILE A 117 2.18 8.46 -6.34
N GLN A 118 2.97 8.23 -5.28
CA GLN A 118 4.07 9.11 -4.88
C GLN A 118 5.16 8.33 -4.14
N VAL A 119 6.40 8.79 -4.30
CA VAL A 119 7.55 8.42 -3.47
C VAL A 119 8.25 9.73 -3.11
N VAL A 120 8.35 10.05 -1.82
CA VAL A 120 8.97 11.27 -1.32
C VAL A 120 10.22 10.89 -0.55
N SER A 121 11.40 11.29 -1.05
CA SER A 121 12.65 11.12 -0.31
C SER A 121 12.77 12.23 0.72
N ASN A 122 12.97 11.85 1.98
CA ASN A 122 13.29 12.81 3.04
C ASN A 122 14.79 13.08 2.93
N GLU A 123 15.17 14.16 2.23
CA GLU A 123 16.57 14.61 2.23
C GLU A 123 16.97 14.88 3.69
N SER A 124 17.92 14.09 4.19
CA SER A 124 18.59 14.42 5.44
C SER A 124 19.33 15.73 5.19
N GLY A 125 18.85 16.81 5.81
CA GLY A 125 19.51 18.12 5.74
C GLY A 125 20.93 18.11 6.26
#